data_AF-A0A6I7P3V7-F1
#
_entry.id   AF-A0A6I7P3V7-F1
#
_cell.length_a   1.000
_cell.length_b   1.000
_cell.length_c   1.000
_cell.angle_alpha   90.00
_cell.angle_beta   90.00
_cell.angle_gamma   90.00
#
_symmetry.space_group_name_H-M   'P 1'
#
loop_
_entity.id
_entity.type
_entity.pdbx_description
1 polymer ?
#
loop_
_entity_poly.entity_id
_entity_poly.type
_entity_poly.pdbx_seq_one_letter_code
_entity_poly.pdbx_strand_id
1 'polypeptide(L)'
;MKLTYTKIDNDKEDSPPFSRRQIADFLFNHLEQYGDKEHAIVKCIGYAYGDQPGQDGFVLVAHQENEILGAVIMNKTNMGDYIPENILVYIAVHAKTRGLGIGKELMKRVIKLSEGNIALHVEPDNPARYLYEKLGFTNKYLEMRLLKK
;
A
#
# COMPACT_ATOMS: atom_id res chain seq x y z
N MET A 1 23.78 1.78 -8.13
CA MET A 1 23.32 1.41 -6.78
C MET A 1 22.10 0.50 -6.90
N LYS A 2 21.91 -0.47 -6.00
CA LYS A 2 20.92 -1.56 -6.13
C LYS A 2 19.66 -1.22 -5.34
N LEU A 3 18.52 -1.20 -6.03
CA LEU A 3 17.19 -1.03 -5.41
C LEU A 3 16.79 -2.31 -4.67
N THR A 4 16.34 -2.17 -3.43
CA THR A 4 15.91 -3.26 -2.56
C THR A 4 14.41 -3.15 -2.27
N TYR A 5 13.75 -4.29 -2.08
CA TYR A 5 12.34 -4.38 -1.74
C TYR A 5 12.20 -5.23 -0.49
N THR A 6 11.72 -4.65 0.60
CA THR A 6 11.59 -5.31 1.89
C THR A 6 10.11 -5.42 2.26
N LYS A 7 9.64 -6.65 2.45
CA LYS A 7 8.33 -6.94 3.03
C LYS A 7 8.49 -6.89 4.55
N ILE A 8 7.58 -6.20 5.22
CA ILE A 8 7.53 -6.05 6.67
C ILE A 8 6.16 -6.56 7.11
N ASP A 9 6.16 -7.68 7.84
CA ASP A 9 4.96 -8.32 8.36
C ASP A 9 4.58 -7.76 9.74
N ASN A 10 5.56 -7.40 10.56
CA ASN A 10 5.37 -6.69 11.83
C ASN A 10 6.68 -6.01 12.26
N ASP A 11 6.65 -5.31 13.39
CA ASP A 11 7.81 -4.64 14.01
C ASP A 11 8.06 -5.11 15.46
N LYS A 12 7.59 -6.30 15.83
CA LYS A 12 7.73 -6.87 17.19
C LYS A 12 8.94 -7.81 17.30
N GLU A 13 9.22 -8.59 16.26
CA GLU A 13 10.27 -9.63 16.31
C GLU A 13 11.49 -9.26 15.48
N ASP A 14 11.28 -8.68 14.31
CA ASP A 14 12.34 -8.19 13.43
C ASP A 14 12.42 -6.67 13.57
N SER A 15 13.60 -6.11 13.87
CA SER A 15 13.81 -4.66 13.76
C SER A 15 13.77 -4.29 12.27
N PRO A 16 12.65 -3.76 11.75
CA PRO A 16 12.55 -3.52 10.32
C PRO A 16 13.45 -2.33 9.95
N PRO A 17 13.93 -2.25 8.69
CA PRO A 17 14.82 -1.17 8.26
C PRO A 17 14.17 0.22 8.34
N PHE A 18 12.83 0.28 8.39
CA PHE A 18 12.06 1.51 8.49
C PHE A 18 10.99 1.35 9.57
N SER A 19 10.93 2.32 10.47
CA SER A 19 9.86 2.42 11.46
C SER A 19 8.52 2.77 10.82
N ARG A 20 7.42 2.49 11.54
CA ARG A 20 6.06 2.91 11.14
C ARG A 20 5.99 4.39 10.82
N ARG A 21 6.69 5.22 11.62
CA ARG A 21 6.71 6.67 11.45
C ARG A 21 7.40 7.07 10.14
N GLN A 22 8.57 6.51 9.83
CA GLN A 22 9.25 6.79 8.56
C GLN A 22 8.40 6.40 7.34
N ILE A 23 7.70 5.27 7.41
CA ILE A 23 6.80 4.81 6.34
C ILE A 23 5.58 5.74 6.23
N ALA A 24 4.97 6.11 7.36
CA ALA A 24 3.82 7.01 7.39
C ALA A 24 4.17 8.40 6.89
N ASP A 25 5.30 8.96 7.32
CA ASP A 25 5.82 10.26 6.86
C ASP A 25 6.08 10.25 5.35
N PHE A 26 6.68 9.17 4.83
CA PHE A 26 6.89 9.01 3.40
C PHE A 26 5.56 9.02 2.63
N LEU A 27 4.59 8.22 3.07
CA LEU A 27 3.28 8.14 2.41
C LEU A 27 2.53 9.46 2.50
N PHE A 28 2.51 10.10 3.67
CA PHE A 28 1.88 11.41 3.86
C PHE A 28 2.44 12.46 2.90
N ASN A 29 3.76 12.48 2.71
CA ASN A 29 4.42 13.43 1.81
C ASN A 29 4.20 13.13 0.32
N HIS A 30 4.06 11.85 -0.06
CA HIS A 30 4.03 11.43 -1.48
C HIS A 30 2.66 11.01 -2.01
N LEU A 31 1.66 10.82 -1.17
CA LEU A 31 0.26 10.65 -1.59
C LEU A 31 -0.37 11.99 -2.02
N GLU A 32 0.21 13.12 -1.60
CA GLU A 32 -0.24 14.47 -1.95
C GLU A 32 -1.75 14.64 -1.67
N GLN A 33 -2.53 15.08 -2.66
CA GLN A 33 -3.98 15.28 -2.53
C GLN A 33 -4.81 13.99 -2.36
N TYR A 34 -4.21 12.82 -2.63
CA TYR A 34 -4.88 11.52 -2.54
C TYR A 34 -4.66 10.83 -1.19
N GLY A 35 -3.93 11.48 -0.28
CA GLY A 35 -3.55 10.91 1.01
C GLY A 35 -4.54 11.21 2.13
N ASP A 36 -4.51 10.34 3.13
CA ASP A 36 -5.14 10.60 4.42
C ASP A 36 -4.17 11.29 5.38
N LYS A 37 -4.69 11.76 6.52
CA LYS A 37 -3.87 12.30 7.61
C LYS A 37 -2.90 11.24 8.13
N GLU A 38 -1.70 11.68 8.55
CA GLU A 38 -0.63 10.80 9.06
C GLU A 38 -1.12 9.76 10.09
N HIS A 39 -1.94 10.17 11.06
CA HIS A 39 -2.47 9.25 12.08
C HIS A 39 -3.33 8.11 11.50
N ALA A 40 -4.03 8.34 10.39
CA ALA A 40 -4.81 7.31 9.72
C ALA A 40 -3.90 6.34 8.97
N ILE A 41 -2.81 6.83 8.38
CA ILE A 41 -1.77 6.00 7.76
C ILE A 41 -1.09 5.12 8.82
N VAL A 42 -0.71 5.69 9.97
CA VAL A 42 -0.13 4.92 11.09
C VAL A 42 -1.09 3.84 11.57
N LYS A 43 -2.39 4.15 11.69
CA LYS A 43 -3.41 3.16 12.06
C LYS A 43 -3.52 2.04 11.01
N CYS A 44 -3.40 2.38 9.72
CA CYS A 44 -3.39 1.38 8.65
C CYS A 44 -2.16 0.46 8.72
N ILE A 45 -0.98 1.00 9.04
CA ILE A 45 0.24 0.20 9.26
C ILE A 45 0.02 -0.74 10.46
N GLY A 46 -0.55 -0.25 11.57
CA GLY A 46 -0.86 -1.08 12.73
C GLY A 46 -1.82 -2.23 12.41
N TYR A 47 -2.80 -1.99 11.53
CA TYR A 47 -3.66 -3.05 11.01
C TYR A 47 -2.85 -4.09 10.22
N ALA A 48 -2.03 -3.64 9.26
CA ALA A 48 -1.21 -4.54 8.46
C ALA A 48 -0.25 -5.37 9.33
N TYR A 49 0.20 -4.84 10.46
CA TYR A 49 1.10 -5.51 11.40
C TYR A 49 0.41 -6.40 12.44
N GLY A 50 -0.91 -6.51 12.40
CA GLY A 50 -1.65 -7.36 13.35
C GLY A 50 -1.61 -6.84 14.78
N ASP A 51 -1.74 -5.52 14.98
CA ASP A 51 -1.77 -4.93 16.33
C ASP A 51 -2.95 -5.40 17.18
N GLN A 52 -4.07 -5.75 16.55
CA GLN A 52 -5.28 -6.25 17.20
C GLN A 52 -5.72 -7.60 16.61
N PRO A 53 -6.50 -8.41 17.35
CA PRO A 53 -7.03 -9.67 16.85
C PRO A 53 -7.79 -9.50 15.53
N GLY A 54 -7.53 -10.40 14.58
CA GLY A 54 -8.13 -10.38 13.25
C GLY A 54 -7.56 -9.33 12.30
N GLN A 55 -6.53 -8.58 12.70
CA GLN A 55 -5.80 -7.70 11.78
C GLN A 55 -4.62 -8.45 11.18
N ASP A 56 -4.42 -8.27 9.88
CA ASP A 56 -3.36 -8.93 9.12
C ASP A 56 -3.11 -8.15 7.82
N GLY A 57 -1.96 -8.38 7.20
CA GLY A 57 -1.50 -7.64 6.04
C GLY A 57 0.02 -7.63 5.94
N PHE A 58 0.54 -6.65 5.22
CA PHE A 58 1.98 -6.36 5.20
C PHE A 58 2.24 -4.97 4.64
N VAL A 59 3.43 -4.46 4.93
CA VAL A 59 3.99 -3.30 4.24
C VAL A 59 5.08 -3.76 3.29
N LEU A 60 5.12 -3.22 2.08
CA LEU A 60 6.22 -3.41 1.13
C LEU A 60 6.92 -2.08 0.88
N VAL A 61 8.22 -2.02 1.18
CA VAL A 61 9.04 -0.82 0.99
C VAL A 61 10.05 -1.05 -0.13
N ALA A 62 10.04 -0.19 -1.15
CA ALA A 62 11.13 -0.06 -2.11
C ALA A 62 12.09 1.01 -1.58
N HIS A 63 13.37 0.67 -1.43
CA HIS A 63 14.34 1.56 -0.82
C HIS A 63 15.74 1.36 -1.41
N GLN A 64 16.55 2.40 -1.26
CA GLN A 64 17.98 2.37 -1.53
C GLN A 64 18.69 2.78 -0.25
N GLU A 65 19.48 1.87 0.33
CA GLU A 65 20.07 2.06 1.65
C GLU A 65 18.98 2.46 2.67
N ASN A 66 19.11 3.64 3.27
CA ASN A 66 18.19 4.20 4.26
C ASN A 66 17.16 5.19 3.67
N GLU A 67 17.04 5.28 2.34
CA GLU A 67 16.07 6.15 1.66
C GLU A 67 14.89 5.35 1.10
N ILE A 68 13.67 5.68 1.54
CA ILE A 68 12.44 5.13 0.99
C ILE A 68 12.17 5.77 -0.38
N LEU A 69 12.02 4.93 -1.41
CA LEU A 69 11.70 5.34 -2.78
C LEU A 69 10.28 4.96 -3.20
N GLY A 70 9.63 4.10 -2.43
CA GLY A 70 8.23 3.76 -2.59
C GLY A 70 7.73 2.87 -1.45
N ALA A 71 6.45 2.94 -1.15
CA ALA A 71 5.82 2.14 -0.11
C ALA A 71 4.41 1.71 -0.54
N VAL A 72 4.02 0.51 -0.12
CA VAL A 72 2.67 -0.03 -0.25
C VAL A 72 2.21 -0.58 1.08
N ILE A 73 0.96 -0.30 1.46
CA ILE A 73 0.31 -0.92 2.62
C ILE A 73 -0.82 -1.81 2.12
N MET A 74 -0.73 -3.10 2.46
CA MET A 74 -1.74 -4.12 2.20
C MET A 74 -2.40 -4.53 3.51
N ASN A 75 -3.73 -4.53 3.53
CA ASN A 75 -4.51 -5.09 4.63
C ASN A 75 -5.29 -6.30 4.13
N LYS A 76 -5.38 -7.37 4.94
CA LYS A 76 -6.33 -8.46 4.68
C LYS A 76 -7.72 -8.03 5.14
N THR A 77 -8.74 -8.34 4.34
CA THR A 77 -10.12 -7.93 4.61
C THR A 77 -10.85 -8.89 5.55
N ASN A 78 -10.43 -10.15 5.59
CA ASN A 78 -11.15 -11.29 6.19
C ASN A 78 -12.55 -11.51 5.59
N MET A 79 -12.74 -11.16 4.33
CA MET A 79 -14.05 -11.23 3.64
C MET A 79 -14.00 -12.08 2.37
N GLY A 80 -13.12 -13.08 2.34
CA GLY A 80 -12.91 -13.96 1.19
C GLY A 80 -14.21 -14.55 0.62
N ASP A 81 -14.14 -14.99 -0.63
CA ASP A 81 -15.26 -15.46 -1.47
C ASP A 81 -16.25 -14.38 -1.95
N TYR A 82 -16.48 -13.29 -1.21
CA TYR A 82 -17.46 -12.24 -1.59
C TYR A 82 -16.86 -10.83 -1.71
N ILE A 83 -15.78 -10.55 -1.01
CA ILE A 83 -14.94 -9.35 -1.17
C ILE A 83 -13.48 -9.82 -1.31
N PRO A 84 -12.64 -9.16 -2.13
CA PRO A 84 -11.25 -9.57 -2.26
C PRO A 84 -10.54 -9.71 -0.91
N GLU A 85 -9.74 -10.76 -0.78
CA GLU A 85 -9.05 -11.15 0.45
C GLU A 85 -8.08 -10.07 0.94
N ASN A 86 -7.58 -9.25 0.02
CA ASN A 86 -6.66 -8.15 0.29
C ASN A 86 -7.23 -6.83 -0.23
N ILE A 87 -6.91 -5.75 0.46
CA ILE A 87 -7.09 -4.38 -0.02
C ILE A 87 -5.74 -3.64 0.02
N LEU A 88 -5.35 -3.11 -1.14
CA LEU A 88 -4.25 -2.16 -1.24
C LEU A 88 -4.80 -0.80 -0.80
N VAL A 89 -4.39 -0.37 0.40
CA VAL A 89 -4.90 0.88 0.99
C VAL A 89 -4.10 2.08 0.53
N TYR A 90 -2.77 1.97 0.54
CA TYR A 90 -1.89 3.06 0.12
C TYR A 90 -0.78 2.55 -0.79
N ILE A 91 -0.45 3.34 -1.80
CA ILE A 91 0.75 3.20 -2.62
C ILE A 91 1.27 4.57 -2.99
N ALA A 92 2.55 4.82 -2.73
CA ALA A 92 3.23 6.01 -3.23
C ALA A 92 4.64 5.66 -3.70
N VAL A 93 5.14 6.46 -4.63
CA VAL A 93 6.55 6.44 -5.05
C VAL A 93 7.12 7.83 -4.92
N HIS A 94 8.40 7.91 -4.59
CA HIS A 94 9.10 9.18 -4.45
C HIS A 94 9.02 9.97 -5.77
N ALA A 95 8.69 11.26 -5.72
CA ALA A 95 8.47 12.06 -6.93
C ALA A 95 9.69 12.06 -7.88
N LYS A 96 10.91 12.09 -7.32
CA LYS A 96 12.18 11.99 -8.08
C LYS A 96 12.37 10.67 -8.85
N THR A 97 11.62 9.62 -8.53
CA THR A 97 11.72 8.30 -9.18
C THR A 97 10.56 8.00 -10.13
N ARG A 98 9.70 8.99 -10.40
CA ARG A 98 8.66 8.89 -11.43
C ARG A 98 9.28 8.52 -12.78
N GLY A 99 8.65 7.60 -13.50
CA GLY A 99 9.15 7.09 -14.79
C GLY A 99 10.21 5.99 -14.71
N LEU A 100 10.78 5.69 -13.53
CA LEU A 100 11.80 4.63 -13.37
C LEU A 100 11.22 3.22 -13.18
N GLY A 101 9.90 3.07 -13.25
CA GLY A 101 9.24 1.76 -13.15
C GLY A 101 9.07 1.21 -11.72
N ILE A 102 9.46 1.96 -10.67
CA ILE A 102 9.34 1.52 -9.26
C ILE A 102 7.89 1.15 -8.91
N GLY A 103 6.91 2.00 -9.27
CA GLY A 103 5.50 1.72 -8.98
C GLY A 103 4.99 0.45 -9.64
N LYS A 104 5.43 0.17 -10.87
CA LYS A 104 5.08 -1.07 -11.59
C LYS A 104 5.68 -2.29 -10.91
N GLU A 105 6.93 -2.20 -10.46
CA GLU A 105 7.60 -3.30 -9.76
C GLU A 105 7.04 -3.55 -8.36
N LEU A 106 6.69 -2.50 -7.62
CA LEU A 106 5.94 -2.59 -6.37
C LEU A 106 4.63 -3.34 -6.57
N MET A 107 3.81 -2.95 -7.56
CA MET A 107 2.54 -3.62 -7.83
C MET A 107 2.72 -5.09 -8.19
N LYS A 108 3.70 -5.43 -9.05
CA LYS A 108 4.00 -6.83 -9.39
C LYS A 108 4.37 -7.66 -8.16
N ARG A 109 5.16 -7.09 -7.25
CA ARG A 109 5.57 -7.76 -6.01
C ARG A 109 4.41 -7.94 -5.06
N VAL A 110 3.58 -6.91 -4.88
CA VAL A 110 2.36 -6.98 -4.09
C VAL A 110 1.44 -8.08 -4.60
N ILE A 111 1.18 -8.13 -5.91
CA ILE A 111 0.37 -9.20 -6.53
C ILE A 111 0.96 -10.59 -6.24
N LYS A 112 2.30 -10.73 -6.29
CA LYS A 112 2.97 -12.01 -6.00
C LYS A 112 2.93 -12.39 -4.51
N LEU A 113 3.03 -11.41 -3.62
CA LEU A 113 3.12 -11.61 -2.17
C LEU A 113 1.74 -11.81 -1.52
N SER A 114 0.68 -11.31 -2.15
CA SER A 114 -0.69 -11.47 -1.68
C SER A 114 -1.24 -12.85 -2.06
N GLU A 115 -1.80 -13.53 -1.07
CA GLU A 115 -2.63 -14.72 -1.30
C GLU A 115 -4.08 -14.29 -1.50
N GLY A 116 -4.69 -14.72 -2.60
CA GLY A 116 -6.06 -14.34 -2.96
C GLY A 116 -6.16 -13.05 -3.79
N ASN A 117 -7.37 -12.55 -3.94
CA ASN A 117 -7.70 -11.40 -4.77
C ASN A 117 -7.31 -10.08 -4.07
N ILE A 118 -7.14 -9.03 -4.86
CA ILE A 118 -6.77 -7.69 -4.40
C ILE A 118 -7.80 -6.67 -4.88
N ALA A 119 -8.34 -5.89 -3.94
CA ALA A 119 -9.08 -4.67 -4.19
C ALA A 119 -8.17 -3.44 -4.03
N LEU A 120 -8.50 -2.35 -4.71
CA LEU A 120 -7.95 -1.02 -4.47
C LEU A 120 -8.99 0.04 -4.83
N HIS A 121 -8.84 1.24 -4.27
CA HIS A 121 -9.57 2.42 -4.71
C HIS A 121 -8.61 3.35 -5.47
N VAL A 122 -9.11 3.95 -6.54
CA VAL A 122 -8.36 4.93 -7.33
C VAL A 122 -9.33 5.99 -7.81
N GLU A 123 -8.96 7.26 -7.68
CA GLU A 123 -9.78 8.36 -8.18
C GLU A 123 -9.79 8.37 -9.72
N PRO A 124 -10.91 8.79 -10.37
CA PRO A 124 -11.04 8.71 -11.83
C PRO A 124 -9.98 9.49 -12.62
N ASP A 125 -9.48 10.58 -12.05
CA ASP A 125 -8.48 11.47 -12.61
C ASP A 125 -7.04 11.07 -12.23
N ASN A 126 -6.86 10.12 -11.32
CA ASN A 126 -5.54 9.66 -10.90
C ASN A 126 -4.89 8.82 -12.03
N PRO A 127 -3.73 9.23 -12.57
CA PRO A 127 -3.08 8.56 -13.69
C PRO A 127 -2.61 7.13 -13.36
N ALA A 128 -2.51 6.77 -12.07
CA ALA A 128 -2.16 5.41 -11.65
C ALA A 128 -3.20 4.36 -12.11
N ARG A 129 -4.46 4.75 -12.39
CA ARG A 129 -5.48 3.79 -12.87
C ARG A 129 -5.03 3.01 -14.09
N TYR A 130 -4.31 3.66 -15.02
CA TYR A 130 -3.82 3.02 -16.24
C TYR A 130 -2.76 1.95 -15.96
N LEU A 131 -1.99 2.10 -14.88
CA LEU A 131 -1.07 1.06 -14.43
C LEU A 131 -1.86 -0.14 -13.91
N TYR A 132 -2.89 0.09 -13.09
CA TYR A 132 -3.72 -0.97 -12.52
C TYR A 132 -4.46 -1.75 -13.60
N GLU A 133 -5.10 -1.06 -14.56
CA GLU A 133 -5.76 -1.68 -15.71
C GLU A 133 -4.81 -2.58 -16.52
N LYS A 134 -3.58 -2.10 -16.79
CA LYS A 134 -2.55 -2.90 -17.49
C LYS A 134 -2.08 -4.12 -16.70
N LEU A 135 -2.26 -4.12 -15.38
CA LEU A 135 -1.95 -5.26 -14.51
C LEU A 135 -3.14 -6.19 -14.29
N GLY A 136 -4.28 -5.93 -14.94
CA GLY A 136 -5.46 -6.78 -14.90
C GLY A 136 -6.52 -6.38 -13.87
N PHE A 137 -6.36 -5.25 -13.18
CA PHE A 137 -7.44 -4.72 -12.34
C PHE A 137 -8.60 -4.29 -13.23
N THR A 138 -9.81 -4.63 -12.80
CA THR A 138 -11.06 -4.23 -13.47
C THR A 138 -11.95 -3.48 -12.50
N ASN A 139 -12.85 -2.65 -13.03
CA ASN A 139 -13.82 -1.94 -12.22
C ASN A 139 -15.15 -2.70 -12.19
N LYS A 140 -15.43 -3.41 -11.08
CA LYS A 140 -16.66 -4.19 -10.90
C LYS A 140 -17.83 -3.36 -10.38
N TYR A 141 -17.56 -2.42 -9.48
CA TYR A 141 -18.59 -1.65 -8.75
C TYR A 141 -18.20 -0.18 -8.63
N LEU A 142 -19.21 0.69 -8.62
CA LEU A 142 -19.03 2.07 -8.22
C LEU A 142 -18.94 2.16 -6.70
N GLU A 143 -17.97 2.92 -6.19
CA GLU A 143 -17.89 3.21 -4.76
C GLU A 143 -18.95 4.27 -4.38
N MET A 144 -19.82 3.95 -3.43
CA MET A 144 -20.84 4.86 -2.90
C MET A 144 -20.55 5.13 -1.41
N ARG A 145 -20.37 6.41 -1.03
CA ARG A 145 -20.07 6.81 0.35
C ARG A 145 -21.17 7.69 0.94
N LEU A 146 -21.72 7.29 2.09
CA LEU A 146 -22.58 8.13 2.93
C LEU A 146 -21.77 8.67 4.11
N LEU A 147 -21.47 9.97 4.10
CA LEU A 147 -20.81 10.63 5.23
C LEU A 147 -21.85 11.03 6.27
N LYS A 148 -21.84 10.35 7.42
CA LYS A 148 -22.67 10.72 8.57
C LYS A 148 -22.03 11.91 9.29
N LYS A 149 -22.83 12.92 9.58
CA LYS A 149 -22.46 14.03 10.45
C LYS A 149 -22.69 13.67 11.91
#